data_AF-A0A7V9VKD8-F1
#
_entry.id   AF-A0A7V9VKD8-F1
#
_cell.length_a   1.000
_cell.length_b   1.000
_cell.length_c   1.000
_cell.angle_alpha   90.00
_cell.angle_beta   90.00
_cell.angle_gamma   90.00
#
_symmetry.space_group_name_H-M   'P 1'
#
loop_
_entity.id
_entity.type
_entity.pdbx_description
1 polymer ?
#
loop_
_entity_poly.entity_id
_entity_poly.type
_entity_poly.pdbx_seq_one_letter_code
_entity_poly.pdbx_strand_id
1 'polypeptide(L)'
;MRARRIQHFVLAIVAAAALSPPASAAERQHCPAEPLYFQFQPAYGPERLAAARAGDFKVHQRLGPDRLVPPIAWAEDRYGNEDWRSSLHSLEWLDPLFNLDAVPALRLDPVARDLARPEGSRIALARARDIVLDWIAANPPGGAGVDERAWGNKIAAERAGYIAYALRAGRCAGIVDYAAGRVMRESLALHARYLAAERGSGNHGLFVDYGLAVIARQAPSLEGAKMLGRLAERRFRRLLDQRLDRGDALWREHSPTYQFLVLRLLSKMARLTGDSDLASRARRMERSAPWLLNPSGRLLQLGDSYASRVPPRVRSRSARVDGARAFFD
;
A
#
# COMPACT_ATOMS: atom_id res chain seq x y z
N MET A 1 27.21 9.77 -6.96
CA MET A 1 27.67 8.73 -7.90
C MET A 1 26.80 7.45 -7.98
N ARG A 2 25.99 7.07 -6.97
CA ARG A 2 25.16 5.85 -7.02
C ARG A 2 23.93 5.89 -7.97
N ALA A 3 23.39 7.07 -8.27
CA ALA A 3 22.18 7.21 -9.10
C ALA A 3 22.40 6.97 -10.62
N ARG A 4 23.61 7.26 -11.16
CA ARG A 4 23.88 7.19 -12.61
C ARG A 4 23.92 5.77 -13.19
N ARG A 5 24.13 4.73 -12.38
CA ARG A 5 24.13 3.33 -12.84
C ARG A 5 22.73 2.73 -13.04
N ILE A 6 21.67 3.38 -12.57
CA ILE A 6 20.29 2.87 -12.68
C ILE A 6 19.61 3.37 -13.98
N GLN A 7 19.97 4.55 -14.49
CA GLN A 7 19.31 5.19 -15.64
C GLN A 7 19.47 4.45 -16.98
N HIS A 8 20.61 3.79 -17.21
CA HIS A 8 20.90 3.16 -18.52
C HIS A 8 20.13 1.85 -18.77
N PHE A 9 19.52 1.25 -17.73
CA PHE A 9 18.85 -0.05 -17.85
C PHE A 9 17.37 0.07 -18.24
N VAL A 10 16.72 1.22 -17.98
CA VAL A 10 15.26 1.37 -18.17
C VAL A 10 14.87 1.74 -19.60
N LEU A 11 15.70 2.54 -20.31
CA LEU A 11 15.41 2.97 -21.68
C LEU A 11 15.56 1.86 -22.75
N ALA A 12 16.35 0.81 -22.48
CA ALA A 12 16.56 -0.28 -23.44
C ALA A 12 15.42 -1.33 -23.45
N ILE A 13 14.59 -1.36 -22.41
CA ILE A 13 13.56 -2.41 -22.22
C ILE A 13 12.31 -2.17 -23.09
N VAL A 14 12.05 -0.92 -23.47
CA VAL A 14 10.84 -0.56 -24.24
C VAL A 14 10.95 -0.96 -25.72
N ALA A 15 12.15 -1.19 -26.26
CA ALA A 15 12.36 -1.43 -27.70
C ALA A 15 12.47 -2.91 -28.13
N ALA A 16 12.51 -3.87 -27.21
CA ALA A 16 12.67 -5.29 -27.55
C ALA A 16 11.62 -6.16 -26.83
N ALA A 17 10.45 -6.31 -27.44
CA ALA A 17 9.42 -7.26 -27.01
C ALA A 17 8.85 -8.00 -28.23
N ALA A 18 9.64 -8.90 -28.80
CA ALA A 18 9.14 -9.88 -29.76
C ALA A 18 9.72 -11.26 -29.42
N LEU A 19 8.81 -12.20 -29.19
CA LEU A 19 9.01 -13.65 -29.15
C LEU A 19 9.82 -14.20 -27.96
N SER A 20 9.11 -14.47 -26.86
CA SER A 20 9.54 -15.41 -25.82
C SER A 20 8.37 -16.31 -25.43
N PRO A 21 8.64 -17.58 -25.06
CA PRO A 21 7.60 -18.57 -24.82
C PRO A 21 6.67 -18.14 -23.67
N PRO A 22 5.41 -18.65 -23.67
CA PRO A 22 4.45 -18.34 -22.62
C PRO A 22 5.03 -18.69 -21.24
N ALA A 23 4.61 -17.90 -20.25
CA ALA A 23 4.88 -18.11 -18.83
C ALA A 23 4.92 -19.61 -18.48
N SER A 24 6.02 -20.07 -17.87
CA SER A 24 6.19 -21.49 -17.53
C SER A 24 5.05 -21.96 -16.63
N ALA A 25 4.75 -23.27 -16.61
CA ALA A 25 3.75 -23.85 -15.72
C ALA A 25 3.95 -23.48 -14.23
N ALA A 26 5.16 -23.10 -13.82
CA ALA A 26 5.47 -22.61 -12.49
C ALA A 26 4.92 -21.20 -12.18
N GLU A 27 4.54 -20.42 -13.19
CA GLU A 27 3.91 -19.10 -13.03
C GLU A 27 2.37 -19.15 -12.93
N ARG A 28 1.74 -20.34 -13.03
CA ARG A 28 0.32 -20.54 -12.66
C ARG A 28 0.16 -20.52 -11.13
N GLN A 29 0.54 -19.41 -10.51
CA GLN A 29 0.13 -19.15 -9.15
C GLN A 29 -1.39 -19.07 -9.11
N HIS A 30 -1.98 -19.65 -8.06
CA HIS A 30 -3.37 -19.41 -7.73
C HIS A 30 -3.63 -17.89 -7.74
N CYS A 31 -4.73 -17.50 -8.38
CA CYS A 31 -5.17 -16.12 -8.43
C CYS A 31 -5.16 -15.52 -7.01
N PRO A 32 -4.70 -14.27 -6.83
CA PRO A 32 -4.67 -13.65 -5.51
C PRO A 32 -6.08 -13.67 -4.90
N ALA A 33 -6.23 -14.29 -3.73
CA ALA A 33 -7.50 -14.23 -3.00
C ALA A 33 -7.77 -12.82 -2.47
N GLU A 34 -6.72 -12.09 -2.06
CA GLU A 34 -6.84 -10.72 -1.53
C GLU A 34 -5.61 -9.88 -1.90
N PRO A 35 -5.78 -8.56 -2.07
CA PRO A 35 -4.66 -7.63 -2.19
C PRO A 35 -3.81 -7.55 -0.92
N LEU A 36 -2.49 -7.61 -1.08
CA LEU A 36 -1.52 -7.43 0.02
C LEU A 36 -0.89 -6.02 -0.04
N TYR A 37 -1.67 -4.96 0.12
CA TYR A 37 -1.17 -3.58 0.21
C TYR A 37 -1.57 -2.87 1.51
N PHE A 38 -1.04 -1.66 1.74
CA PHE A 38 -1.04 -1.02 3.07
C PHE A 38 -2.39 -0.46 3.53
N GLN A 39 -3.17 0.17 2.66
CA GLN A 39 -4.53 0.61 3.01
C GLN A 39 -5.51 -0.30 2.31
N PHE A 40 -6.35 -0.99 3.09
CA PHE A 40 -7.52 -1.66 2.56
C PHE A 40 -8.71 -0.93 3.17
N GLN A 41 -9.48 -0.22 2.36
CA GLN A 41 -10.79 0.25 2.81
C GLN A 41 -11.83 -0.82 2.50
N PRO A 42 -12.50 -1.37 3.52
CA PRO A 42 -13.35 -2.56 3.37
C PRO A 42 -14.65 -2.30 2.61
N ALA A 43 -14.97 -1.04 2.28
CA ALA A 43 -16.17 -0.74 1.50
C ALA A 43 -16.03 0.57 0.74
N TYR A 44 -16.34 0.51 -0.55
CA TYR A 44 -16.59 1.67 -1.40
C TYR A 44 -18.06 1.71 -1.78
N GLY A 45 -18.69 2.88 -1.69
CA GLY A 45 -20.07 3.06 -2.16
C GLY A 45 -20.15 2.94 -3.69
N PRO A 46 -21.33 2.60 -4.25
CA PRO A 46 -21.52 2.44 -5.70
C PRO A 46 -21.04 3.65 -6.52
N GLU A 47 -21.31 4.86 -6.03
CA GLU A 47 -20.88 6.12 -6.66
C GLU A 47 -19.35 6.22 -6.79
N ARG A 48 -18.61 5.83 -5.74
CA ARG A 48 -17.14 5.89 -5.76
C ARG A 48 -16.54 4.84 -6.70
N LEU A 49 -17.18 3.67 -6.80
CA LEU A 49 -16.76 2.62 -7.74
C LEU A 49 -17.02 3.06 -9.19
N ALA A 50 -18.19 3.64 -9.46
CA ALA A 50 -18.54 4.18 -10.77
C ALA A 50 -17.60 5.33 -11.19
N ALA A 51 -17.32 6.27 -10.27
CA ALA A 51 -16.37 7.36 -10.48
C ALA A 51 -14.97 6.84 -10.82
N ALA A 52 -14.45 5.89 -10.04
CA ALA A 52 -13.13 5.30 -10.29
C ALA A 52 -13.06 4.62 -11.67
N ARG A 53 -14.12 3.91 -12.10
CA ARG A 53 -14.19 3.34 -13.46
C ARG A 53 -14.17 4.41 -14.54
N ALA A 54 -14.89 5.52 -14.32
CA ALA A 54 -14.88 6.65 -15.23
C ALA A 54 -13.48 7.29 -15.31
N GLY A 55 -12.64 7.15 -14.28
CA GLY A 55 -11.32 7.76 -14.17
C GLY A 55 -11.27 8.94 -13.19
N ASP A 56 -12.29 9.08 -12.35
CA ASP A 56 -12.38 10.12 -11.33
C ASP A 56 -12.02 9.52 -9.97
N PHE A 57 -10.92 9.99 -9.39
CA PHE A 57 -10.35 9.42 -8.19
C PHE A 57 -10.21 10.44 -7.08
N LYS A 58 -10.46 10.02 -5.85
CA LYS A 58 -10.13 10.82 -4.68
C LYS A 58 -8.69 10.53 -4.25
N VAL A 59 -7.73 11.24 -4.85
CA VAL A 59 -6.29 11.08 -4.56
C VAL A 59 -5.96 11.49 -3.14
N HIS A 60 -6.51 12.61 -2.69
CA HIS A 60 -6.32 13.13 -1.33
C HIS A 60 -7.66 13.30 -0.60
N GLN A 61 -7.71 12.92 0.68
CA GLN A 61 -8.98 12.82 1.42
C GLN A 61 -9.70 14.17 1.63
N ARG A 62 -8.95 15.27 1.62
CA ARG A 62 -9.47 16.63 1.86
C ARG A 62 -9.74 17.44 0.59
N LEU A 63 -9.38 16.91 -0.58
CA LEU A 63 -9.52 17.60 -1.86
C LEU A 63 -10.64 16.96 -2.70
N GLY A 64 -11.01 17.66 -3.79
CA GLY A 64 -11.96 17.17 -4.78
C GLY A 64 -11.43 15.96 -5.56
N PRO A 65 -12.27 15.32 -6.39
CA PRO A 65 -11.82 14.25 -7.27
C PRO A 65 -10.90 14.79 -8.38
N ASP A 66 -9.94 13.96 -8.76
CA ASP A 66 -9.01 14.20 -9.87
C ASP A 66 -9.33 13.26 -11.02
N ARG A 67 -9.36 13.80 -12.24
CA ARG A 67 -9.52 13.02 -13.47
C ARG A 67 -8.17 12.45 -13.88
N LEU A 68 -7.96 11.15 -13.67
CA LEU A 68 -6.69 10.48 -13.96
C LEU A 68 -6.89 9.40 -15.02
N VAL A 69 -6.57 9.75 -16.25
CA VAL A 69 -6.63 8.85 -17.42
C VAL A 69 -5.28 8.94 -18.14
N PRO A 70 -4.58 7.82 -18.38
CA PRO A 70 -3.32 7.85 -19.11
C PRO A 70 -3.43 8.57 -20.48
N PRO A 71 -2.41 9.38 -20.87
CA PRO A 71 -1.22 9.70 -20.09
C PRO A 71 -1.53 10.68 -18.95
N ILE A 72 -1.07 10.37 -17.73
CA ILE A 72 -1.27 11.22 -16.55
C ILE A 72 -0.08 12.19 -16.41
N ALA A 73 -0.36 13.45 -16.10
CA ALA A 73 0.67 14.45 -15.79
C ALA A 73 1.25 14.22 -14.37
N TRP A 74 2.08 13.19 -14.21
CA TRP A 74 2.59 12.74 -12.90
C TRP A 74 3.43 13.78 -12.14
N ALA A 75 3.94 14.81 -12.82
CA ALA A 75 4.70 15.91 -12.22
C ALA A 75 3.86 17.16 -11.96
N GLU A 76 2.54 17.10 -12.21
CA GLU A 76 1.63 18.20 -11.91
C GLU A 76 1.60 18.46 -10.38
N ASP A 77 1.58 19.73 -9.98
CA ASP A 77 1.30 20.16 -8.62
C ASP A 77 0.05 21.03 -8.59
N ARG A 78 -1.09 20.40 -8.87
CA ARG A 78 -2.38 21.09 -9.07
C ARG A 78 -2.79 21.96 -7.89
N TYR A 79 -2.39 21.56 -6.68
CA TYR A 79 -2.86 22.15 -5.43
C TYR A 79 -1.75 22.81 -4.61
N GLY A 80 -0.50 22.84 -5.09
CA GLY A 80 0.65 23.28 -4.30
C GLY A 80 0.80 22.45 -3.01
N ASN A 81 0.51 21.15 -3.06
CA ASN A 81 0.31 20.32 -1.87
C ASN A 81 1.14 19.02 -1.92
N GLU A 82 2.14 18.93 -1.04
CA GLU A 82 3.06 17.80 -0.97
C GLU A 82 2.38 16.46 -0.59
N ASP A 83 1.36 16.49 0.25
CA ASP A 83 0.62 15.30 0.68
C ASP A 83 -0.21 14.74 -0.47
N TRP A 84 -0.80 15.61 -1.30
CA TRP A 84 -1.50 15.21 -2.52
C TRP A 84 -0.51 14.62 -3.53
N ARG A 85 0.65 15.25 -3.78
CA ARG A 85 1.70 14.70 -4.67
C ARG A 85 2.17 13.33 -4.19
N SER A 86 2.42 13.19 -2.88
CA SER A 86 2.79 11.92 -2.27
C SER A 86 1.71 10.85 -2.45
N SER A 87 0.44 11.25 -2.29
CA SER A 87 -0.73 10.36 -2.47
C SER A 87 -0.95 9.99 -3.95
N LEU A 88 -0.68 10.90 -4.88
CA LEU A 88 -0.74 10.64 -6.32
C LEU A 88 0.20 9.48 -6.67
N HIS A 89 1.44 9.52 -6.18
CA HIS A 89 2.43 8.49 -6.45
C HIS A 89 2.29 7.22 -5.60
N SER A 90 1.51 7.18 -4.52
CA SER A 90 1.33 5.95 -3.73
C SER A 90 0.45 4.91 -4.43
N LEU A 91 -0.35 5.34 -5.40
CA LEU A 91 -1.37 4.56 -6.10
C LEU A 91 -2.47 3.98 -5.19
N GLU A 92 -2.56 4.40 -3.92
CA GLU A 92 -3.58 3.93 -2.98
C GLU A 92 -5.01 4.24 -3.45
N TRP A 93 -5.15 5.32 -4.22
CA TRP A 93 -6.42 5.73 -4.80
C TRP A 93 -6.96 4.77 -5.88
N LEU A 94 -6.17 3.78 -6.33
CA LEU A 94 -6.62 2.69 -7.21
C LEU A 94 -7.40 1.60 -6.48
N ASP A 95 -7.43 1.59 -5.15
CA ASP A 95 -8.16 0.62 -4.35
C ASP A 95 -9.59 0.30 -4.84
N PRO A 96 -10.42 1.29 -5.26
CA PRO A 96 -11.76 1.01 -5.78
C PRO A 96 -11.78 0.12 -7.02
N LEU A 97 -10.73 0.15 -7.84
CA LEU A 97 -10.62 -0.69 -9.03
C LEU A 97 -10.18 -2.13 -8.71
N PHE A 98 -9.51 -2.33 -7.57
CA PHE A 98 -9.03 -3.65 -7.14
C PHE A 98 -10.04 -4.40 -6.26
N ASN A 99 -11.00 -3.70 -5.66
CA ASN A 99 -11.91 -4.27 -4.65
C ASN A 99 -13.38 -4.28 -5.08
N LEU A 100 -13.65 -4.51 -6.36
CA LEU A 100 -15.03 -4.61 -6.83
C LEU A 100 -15.77 -5.81 -6.23
N ASP A 101 -15.08 -6.91 -5.88
CA ASP A 101 -15.75 -8.09 -5.34
C ASP A 101 -15.88 -8.08 -3.80
N ALA A 102 -15.15 -7.17 -3.12
CA ALA A 102 -15.00 -7.16 -1.67
C ALA A 102 -16.11 -6.41 -0.92
N VAL A 103 -17.17 -5.97 -1.60
CA VAL A 103 -18.22 -5.13 -1.01
C VAL A 103 -19.53 -5.94 -0.86
N PRO A 104 -19.88 -6.39 0.36
CA PRO A 104 -21.14 -7.11 0.62
C PRO A 104 -22.39 -6.32 0.23
N ALA A 105 -22.31 -4.99 0.26
CA ALA A 105 -23.40 -4.08 -0.11
C ALA A 105 -23.76 -4.14 -1.61
N LEU A 106 -22.90 -4.67 -2.47
CA LEU A 106 -23.18 -4.75 -3.92
C LEU A 106 -24.29 -5.73 -4.27
N ARG A 107 -24.73 -6.57 -3.31
CA ARG A 107 -25.86 -7.47 -3.52
C ARG A 107 -27.18 -6.71 -3.68
N LEU A 108 -27.30 -5.50 -3.12
CA LEU A 108 -28.54 -4.74 -3.07
C LEU A 108 -28.62 -3.59 -4.08
N ASP A 109 -27.50 -3.11 -4.62
CA ASP A 109 -27.46 -2.00 -5.56
C ASP A 109 -27.26 -2.50 -7.03
N PRO A 110 -28.10 -2.09 -8.00
CA PRO A 110 -28.00 -2.57 -9.39
C PRO A 110 -26.72 -2.18 -10.12
N VAL A 111 -26.21 -0.96 -9.88
CA VAL A 111 -24.97 -0.46 -10.51
C VAL A 111 -23.82 -1.30 -10.00
N ALA A 112 -23.71 -1.39 -8.68
CA ALA A 112 -22.79 -2.25 -7.97
C ALA A 112 -22.78 -3.71 -8.45
N ARG A 113 -23.96 -4.29 -8.69
CA ARG A 113 -24.09 -5.67 -9.19
C ARG A 113 -23.52 -5.81 -10.59
N ASP A 114 -23.75 -4.83 -11.46
CA ASP A 114 -23.14 -4.81 -12.79
C ASP A 114 -21.62 -4.69 -12.70
N LEU A 115 -21.11 -3.85 -11.79
CA LEU A 115 -19.68 -3.69 -11.55
C LEU A 115 -19.02 -4.99 -11.06
N ALA A 116 -19.70 -5.75 -10.21
CA ALA A 116 -19.23 -7.02 -9.68
C ALA A 116 -19.34 -8.20 -10.67
N ARG A 117 -19.91 -7.99 -11.86
CA ARG A 117 -19.88 -9.03 -12.90
C ARG A 117 -18.43 -9.25 -13.35
N PRO A 118 -18.07 -10.47 -13.79
CA PRO A 118 -16.71 -10.76 -14.26
C PRO A 118 -16.19 -9.75 -15.29
N GLU A 119 -17.04 -9.29 -16.20
CA GLU A 119 -16.69 -8.28 -17.20
C GLU A 119 -16.42 -6.89 -16.57
N GLY A 120 -17.25 -6.46 -15.62
CA GLY A 120 -17.06 -5.21 -14.88
C GLY A 120 -15.74 -5.20 -14.11
N SER A 121 -15.46 -6.29 -13.39
CA SER A 121 -14.20 -6.50 -12.67
C SER A 121 -12.98 -6.54 -13.62
N ARG A 122 -13.11 -7.18 -14.78
CA ARG A 122 -12.06 -7.21 -15.82
C ARG A 122 -11.74 -5.81 -16.35
N ILE A 123 -12.76 -5.01 -16.65
CA ILE A 123 -12.60 -3.63 -17.16
C ILE A 123 -11.91 -2.75 -16.12
N ALA A 124 -12.34 -2.80 -14.86
CA ALA A 124 -11.71 -2.00 -13.80
C ALA A 124 -10.25 -2.39 -13.57
N LEU A 125 -9.94 -3.69 -13.60
CA LEU A 125 -8.58 -4.17 -13.47
C LEU A 125 -7.70 -3.78 -14.67
N ALA A 126 -8.25 -3.77 -15.89
CA ALA A 126 -7.56 -3.26 -17.08
C ALA A 126 -7.23 -1.77 -16.95
N ARG A 127 -8.16 -0.96 -16.43
CA ARG A 127 -7.93 0.45 -16.14
C ARG A 127 -6.79 0.64 -15.13
N ALA A 128 -6.80 -0.13 -14.04
CA ALA A 128 -5.74 -0.08 -13.04
C ALA A 128 -4.38 -0.52 -13.60
N ARG A 129 -4.36 -1.58 -14.44
CA ARG A 129 -3.16 -2.01 -15.18
C ARG A 129 -2.59 -0.86 -16.02
N ASP A 130 -3.44 -0.15 -16.77
CA ASP A 130 -3.00 0.91 -17.67
C ASP A 130 -2.40 2.09 -16.90
N ILE A 131 -3.02 2.48 -15.78
CA ILE A 131 -2.48 3.52 -14.90
C ILE A 131 -1.13 3.09 -14.28
N VAL A 132 -1.00 1.83 -13.86
CA VAL A 132 0.27 1.31 -13.33
C VAL A 132 1.35 1.34 -14.39
N LEU A 133 1.07 0.92 -15.63
CA LEU A 133 2.03 0.96 -16.73
C LEU A 133 2.43 2.39 -17.09
N ASP A 134 1.47 3.31 -17.13
CA ASP A 134 1.71 4.74 -17.35
C ASP A 134 2.63 5.33 -16.28
N TRP A 135 2.37 5.03 -15.00
CA TRP A 135 3.25 5.44 -13.89
C TRP A 135 4.67 4.90 -14.06
N ILE A 136 4.81 3.60 -14.39
CA ILE A 136 6.13 2.95 -14.55
C ILE A 136 6.93 3.61 -15.67
N ALA A 137 6.28 3.92 -16.80
CA ALA A 137 6.91 4.58 -17.93
C ALA A 137 7.34 6.01 -17.60
N ALA A 138 6.49 6.78 -16.90
CA ALA A 138 6.73 8.18 -16.62
C ALA A 138 7.69 8.45 -15.44
N ASN A 139 7.90 7.49 -14.53
CA ASN A 139 8.63 7.72 -13.27
C ASN A 139 9.86 6.82 -13.06
N PRO A 140 10.80 6.69 -14.01
CA PRO A 140 12.05 5.96 -13.76
C PRO A 140 12.88 6.67 -12.67
N PRO A 141 13.53 5.94 -11.74
CA PRO A 141 14.34 6.57 -10.69
C PRO A 141 15.42 7.47 -11.29
N GLY A 142 15.44 8.73 -10.86
CA GLY A 142 16.39 9.74 -11.36
C GLY A 142 16.12 10.19 -12.80
N GLY A 143 14.98 9.84 -13.40
CA GLY A 143 14.58 10.39 -14.70
C GLY A 143 14.45 11.91 -14.67
N ALA A 144 14.70 12.55 -15.81
CA ALA A 144 14.46 13.99 -15.95
C ALA A 144 12.95 14.28 -15.82
N GLY A 145 12.60 15.31 -15.04
CA GLY A 145 11.20 15.69 -14.81
C GLY A 145 10.41 14.75 -13.87
N VAL A 146 11.05 13.74 -13.30
CA VAL A 146 10.41 12.86 -12.30
C VAL A 146 10.28 13.61 -10.99
N ASP A 147 9.06 13.62 -10.47
CA ASP A 147 8.72 14.21 -9.18
C ASP A 147 9.55 13.58 -8.04
N GLU A 148 10.10 14.39 -7.14
CA GLU A 148 10.88 13.92 -5.99
C GLU A 148 10.11 12.95 -5.08
N ARG A 149 8.77 13.07 -5.01
CA ARG A 149 7.89 12.24 -4.21
C ARG A 149 7.65 10.87 -4.84
N ALA A 150 7.85 10.73 -6.15
CA ALA A 150 7.66 9.47 -6.87
C ALA A 150 8.45 8.32 -6.23
N TRP A 151 9.67 8.60 -5.72
CA TRP A 151 10.53 7.60 -5.08
C TRP A 151 10.71 7.83 -3.58
N GLY A 152 9.87 8.62 -2.91
CA GLY A 152 9.89 8.74 -1.45
C GLY A 152 9.75 7.37 -0.77
N ASN A 153 10.53 7.09 0.28
CA ASN A 153 10.69 5.74 0.82
C ASN A 153 9.36 5.03 1.19
N LYS A 154 8.49 5.70 1.95
CA LYS A 154 7.15 5.22 2.30
C LYS A 154 6.27 5.05 1.05
N ILE A 155 6.30 6.01 0.15
CA ILE A 155 5.48 6.04 -1.07
C ILE A 155 5.86 4.88 -2.01
N ALA A 156 7.15 4.65 -2.22
CA ALA A 156 7.66 3.52 -2.98
C ALA A 156 7.27 2.17 -2.34
N ALA A 157 7.25 2.08 -1.01
CA ALA A 157 6.84 0.89 -0.30
C ALA A 157 5.34 0.59 -0.43
N GLU A 158 4.49 1.62 -0.31
CA GLU A 158 3.04 1.51 -0.49
C GLU A 158 2.70 1.09 -1.92
N ARG A 159 3.26 1.80 -2.91
CA ARG A 159 3.03 1.55 -4.34
C ARG A 159 3.43 0.14 -4.79
N ALA A 160 4.50 -0.42 -4.23
CA ALA A 160 4.98 -1.74 -4.62
C ALA A 160 3.91 -2.83 -4.48
N GLY A 161 3.06 -2.74 -3.44
CA GLY A 161 1.95 -3.66 -3.24
C GLY A 161 0.88 -3.59 -4.34
N TYR A 162 0.62 -2.39 -4.86
CA TYR A 162 -0.31 -2.15 -5.96
C TYR A 162 0.20 -2.67 -7.29
N ILE A 163 1.48 -2.42 -7.61
CA ILE A 163 2.11 -2.97 -8.83
C ILE A 163 2.09 -4.50 -8.79
N ALA A 164 2.42 -5.10 -7.64
CA ALA A 164 2.45 -6.55 -7.49
C ALA A 164 1.05 -7.16 -7.63
N TYR A 165 0.03 -6.52 -7.06
CA TYR A 165 -1.34 -6.97 -7.20
C TYR A 165 -1.84 -6.85 -8.65
N ALA A 166 -1.64 -5.70 -9.30
CA ALA A 166 -2.02 -5.47 -10.69
C ALA A 166 -1.40 -6.51 -11.64
N LEU A 167 -0.12 -6.85 -11.44
CA LEU A 167 0.56 -7.91 -12.20
C LEU A 167 -0.10 -9.27 -11.99
N ARG A 168 -0.31 -9.70 -10.74
CA ARG A 168 -0.87 -11.04 -10.45
C ARG A 168 -2.32 -11.17 -10.85
N ALA A 169 -3.16 -10.23 -10.41
CA ALA A 169 -4.57 -10.22 -10.74
C ALA A 169 -4.77 -10.07 -12.25
N GLY A 170 -4.00 -9.19 -12.89
CA GLY A 170 -4.10 -8.98 -14.33
C GLY A 170 -3.67 -10.19 -15.16
N ARG A 171 -2.66 -10.94 -14.71
CA ARG A 171 -2.30 -12.25 -15.31
C ARG A 171 -3.41 -13.28 -15.14
N CYS A 172 -3.97 -13.40 -13.93
CA CYS A 172 -5.10 -14.30 -13.65
C CYS A 172 -6.30 -13.98 -14.55
N ALA A 173 -6.62 -12.69 -14.71
CA ALA A 173 -7.69 -12.24 -15.58
C ALA A 173 -7.30 -12.28 -17.07
N GLY A 174 -6.08 -12.63 -17.47
CA GLY A 174 -5.69 -12.63 -18.89
C GLY A 174 -5.76 -11.26 -19.56
N ILE A 175 -5.48 -10.18 -18.80
CA ILE A 175 -5.38 -8.81 -19.31
C ILE A 175 -3.93 -8.29 -19.26
N VAL A 176 -3.02 -8.97 -18.55
CA VAL A 176 -1.59 -8.65 -18.59
C VAL A 176 -0.92 -9.66 -19.50
N ASP A 177 -0.54 -9.19 -20.69
CA ASP A 177 0.25 -9.99 -21.63
C ASP A 177 1.71 -10.13 -21.17
N TYR A 178 2.52 -10.80 -21.99
CA TYR A 178 3.93 -11.03 -21.69
C TYR A 178 4.73 -9.72 -21.56
N ALA A 179 4.52 -8.78 -22.48
CA ALA A 179 5.29 -7.53 -22.54
C ALA A 179 4.98 -6.64 -21.33
N ALA A 180 3.70 -6.40 -21.04
CA ALA A 180 3.25 -5.68 -19.86
C ALA A 180 3.70 -6.38 -18.56
N GLY A 181 3.59 -7.72 -18.53
CA GLY A 181 4.03 -8.51 -17.38
C GLY A 181 5.53 -8.38 -17.10
N ARG A 182 6.36 -8.31 -18.15
CA ARG A 182 7.81 -8.10 -18.03
C ARG A 182 8.11 -6.72 -17.44
N VAL A 183 7.50 -5.66 -17.98
CA VAL A 183 7.68 -4.26 -17.51
C VAL A 183 7.31 -4.14 -16.03
N MET A 184 6.15 -4.68 -15.62
CA MET A 184 5.72 -4.64 -14.21
C MET A 184 6.68 -5.42 -13.31
N ARG A 185 7.15 -6.60 -13.74
CA ARG A 185 8.11 -7.41 -12.96
C ARG A 185 9.45 -6.70 -12.79
N GLU A 186 9.95 -6.03 -13.82
CA GLU A 186 11.19 -5.25 -13.75
C GLU A 186 11.04 -4.03 -12.85
N SER A 187 9.89 -3.36 -12.89
CA SER A 187 9.56 -2.29 -11.94
C SER A 187 9.53 -2.81 -10.49
N LEU A 188 8.97 -3.99 -10.23
CA LEU A 188 9.01 -4.61 -8.90
C LEU A 188 10.43 -4.96 -8.46
N ALA A 189 11.26 -5.47 -9.36
CA ALA A 189 12.68 -5.72 -9.07
C ALA A 189 13.42 -4.42 -8.73
N LEU A 190 13.08 -3.33 -9.41
CA LEU A 190 13.62 -2.01 -9.13
C LEU A 190 13.19 -1.47 -7.76
N HIS A 191 11.90 -1.58 -7.42
CA HIS A 191 11.38 -1.26 -6.09
C HIS A 191 12.05 -2.11 -5.01
N ALA A 192 12.23 -3.41 -5.23
CA ALA A 192 12.90 -4.30 -4.30
C ALA A 192 14.35 -3.85 -4.00
N ARG A 193 15.13 -3.52 -5.05
CA ARG A 193 16.49 -3.00 -4.88
C ARG A 193 16.50 -1.66 -4.15
N TYR A 194 15.59 -0.75 -4.51
CA TYR A 194 15.44 0.54 -3.87
C TYR A 194 15.14 0.39 -2.37
N LEU A 195 14.10 -0.36 -2.00
CA LEU A 195 13.69 -0.57 -0.61
C LEU A 195 14.72 -1.38 0.21
N ALA A 196 15.45 -2.31 -0.42
CA ALA A 196 16.51 -3.05 0.24
C ALA A 196 17.71 -2.15 0.60
N ALA A 197 18.05 -1.19 -0.28
CA ALA A 197 19.11 -0.22 -0.05
C ALA A 197 18.69 0.88 0.95
N GLU A 198 17.41 1.25 0.94
CA GLU A 198 16.91 2.30 1.83
C GLU A 198 16.71 1.84 3.25
N ARG A 199 17.05 2.71 4.21
CA ARG A 199 16.78 2.52 5.64
C ARG A 199 15.90 3.67 6.10
N GLY A 200 14.58 3.46 6.08
CA GLY A 200 13.67 4.40 6.72
C GLY A 200 13.92 4.47 8.23
N SER A 201 13.69 5.64 8.82
CA SER A 201 13.64 5.83 10.26
C SER A 201 12.20 5.87 10.74
N GLY A 202 12.00 5.74 12.06
CA GLY A 202 10.68 5.91 12.65
C GLY A 202 9.62 4.98 12.05
N ASN A 203 8.40 5.47 11.88
CA ASN A 203 7.33 4.66 11.30
C ASN A 203 7.55 4.37 9.79
N HIS A 204 8.21 5.26 9.03
CA HIS A 204 8.53 5.04 7.60
C HIS A 204 9.39 3.80 7.38
N GLY A 205 10.33 3.50 8.28
CA GLY A 205 11.15 2.29 8.20
C GLY A 205 10.32 1.00 8.22
N LEU A 206 9.25 0.97 9.01
CA LEU A 206 8.33 -0.17 9.04
C LEU A 206 7.57 -0.32 7.71
N PHE A 207 7.20 0.79 7.05
CA PHE A 207 6.58 0.74 5.73
C PHE A 207 7.52 0.16 4.69
N VAL A 208 8.77 0.64 4.64
CA VAL A 208 9.81 0.13 3.74
C VAL A 208 9.94 -1.38 3.88
N ASP A 209 10.08 -1.85 5.12
CA ASP A 209 10.27 -3.28 5.39
C ASP A 209 9.00 -4.08 5.05
N TYR A 210 7.80 -3.57 5.35
CA TYR A 210 6.55 -4.23 4.97
C TYR A 210 6.37 -4.31 3.44
N GLY A 211 6.61 -3.21 2.72
CA GLY A 211 6.55 -3.18 1.26
C GLY A 211 7.53 -4.18 0.62
N LEU A 212 8.73 -4.31 1.18
CA LEU A 212 9.71 -5.30 0.74
C LEU A 212 9.25 -6.74 1.00
N ALA A 213 8.63 -7.02 2.14
CA ALA A 213 8.02 -8.32 2.43
C ALA A 213 6.85 -8.63 1.49
N VAL A 214 6.03 -7.63 1.15
CA VAL A 214 4.94 -7.75 0.18
C VAL A 214 5.47 -8.12 -1.19
N ILE A 215 6.52 -7.45 -1.70
CA ILE A 215 7.15 -7.81 -2.98
C ILE A 215 7.63 -9.26 -2.94
N ALA A 216 8.35 -9.65 -1.89
CA ALA A 216 8.86 -11.01 -1.73
C ALA A 216 7.75 -12.08 -1.75
N ARG A 217 6.58 -11.76 -1.16
CA ARG A 217 5.43 -12.68 -1.11
C ARG A 217 4.66 -12.73 -2.43
N GLN A 218 4.43 -11.58 -3.06
CA GLN A 218 3.62 -11.48 -4.28
C GLN A 218 4.41 -11.78 -5.56
N ALA A 219 5.73 -11.63 -5.55
CA ALA A 219 6.57 -11.90 -6.71
C ALA A 219 7.69 -12.90 -6.34
N PRO A 220 7.37 -14.13 -5.95
CA PRO A 220 8.36 -15.11 -5.48
C PRO A 220 9.32 -15.59 -6.58
N SER A 221 8.99 -15.33 -7.86
CA SER A 221 9.89 -15.58 -8.99
C SER A 221 10.95 -14.49 -9.19
N LEU A 222 10.89 -13.38 -8.45
CA LEU A 222 11.97 -12.40 -8.45
C LEU A 222 13.23 -13.00 -7.83
N GLU A 223 14.36 -12.71 -8.46
CA GLU A 223 15.66 -13.11 -7.95
C GLU A 223 15.85 -12.63 -6.51
N GLY A 224 16.20 -13.56 -5.62
CA GLY A 224 16.41 -13.25 -4.21
C GLY A 224 15.14 -12.94 -3.41
N ALA A 225 13.92 -13.14 -3.92
CA ALA A 225 12.66 -12.85 -3.21
C ALA A 225 12.64 -13.40 -1.76
N LYS A 226 13.04 -14.67 -1.57
CA LYS A 226 13.15 -15.27 -0.22
C LYS A 226 14.17 -14.58 0.69
N MET A 227 15.27 -14.07 0.13
CA MET A 227 16.26 -13.31 0.89
C MET A 227 15.74 -11.91 1.25
N LEU A 228 15.03 -11.26 0.33
CA LEU A 228 14.38 -9.96 0.55
C LEU A 228 13.31 -10.05 1.65
N GLY A 229 12.47 -11.08 1.65
CA GLY A 229 11.48 -11.31 2.72
C GLY A 229 12.15 -11.48 4.09
N ARG A 230 13.21 -12.30 4.17
CA ARG A 230 13.99 -12.45 5.41
C ARG A 230 14.68 -11.15 5.85
N LEU A 231 15.16 -10.33 4.90
CA LEU A 231 15.75 -9.02 5.20
C LEU A 231 14.71 -8.07 5.79
N ALA A 232 13.55 -7.97 5.15
CA ALA A 232 12.42 -7.17 5.61
C ALA A 232 12.01 -7.53 7.04
N GLU A 233 11.77 -8.82 7.32
CA GLU A 233 11.39 -9.29 8.65
C GLU A 233 12.42 -8.94 9.73
N ARG A 234 13.71 -9.16 9.47
CA ARG A 234 14.77 -8.84 10.43
C ARG A 234 14.85 -7.35 10.73
N ARG A 235 14.75 -6.51 9.69
CA ARG A 235 14.79 -5.04 9.85
C ARG A 235 13.55 -4.54 10.58
N PHE A 236 12.38 -5.08 10.27
CA PHE A 236 11.11 -4.74 10.90
C PHE A 236 11.17 -5.04 12.42
N ARG A 237 11.58 -6.25 12.81
CA ARG A 237 11.75 -6.62 14.24
C ARG A 237 12.74 -5.70 14.94
N ARG A 238 13.91 -5.47 14.35
CA ARG A 238 14.94 -4.58 14.91
C ARG A 238 14.40 -3.17 15.15
N LEU A 239 13.64 -2.62 14.21
CA LEU A 239 13.07 -1.28 14.34
C LEU A 239 12.01 -1.22 15.44
N LEU A 240 11.19 -2.26 15.59
CA LEU A 240 10.27 -2.38 16.73
C LEU A 240 11.01 -2.46 18.07
N ASP A 241 12.10 -3.23 18.16
CA ASP A 241 12.90 -3.34 19.39
C ASP A 241 13.50 -1.99 19.81
N GLN A 242 13.80 -1.12 18.84
CA GLN A 242 14.33 0.22 19.08
C GLN A 242 13.25 1.24 19.44
N ARG A 243 12.03 1.09 18.89
CA ARG A 243 10.99 2.13 18.89
C ARG A 243 9.75 1.80 19.69
N LEU A 244 9.54 0.55 20.11
CA LEU A 244 8.51 0.19 21.07
C LEU A 244 9.09 0.22 22.49
N ASP A 245 8.34 0.81 23.40
CA ASP A 245 8.61 0.66 24.82
C ASP A 245 8.48 -0.81 25.26
N ARG A 246 9.37 -1.23 26.17
CA ARG A 246 9.46 -2.62 26.63
C ARG A 246 8.34 -3.02 27.58
N GLY A 247 7.75 -2.09 28.33
CA GLY A 247 6.66 -2.35 29.26
C GLY A 247 5.30 -2.30 28.56
N ASP A 248 4.94 -1.11 28.10
CA ASP A 248 3.58 -0.83 27.63
C ASP A 248 3.41 -0.98 26.12
N ALA A 249 4.47 -1.34 25.38
CA ALA A 249 4.45 -1.40 23.92
C ALA A 249 3.90 -0.10 23.28
N LEU A 250 4.25 1.04 23.87
CA LEU A 250 3.98 2.36 23.31
C LEU A 250 5.02 2.69 22.24
N TRP A 251 4.57 3.25 21.13
CA TRP A 251 5.42 3.74 20.07
C TRP A 251 6.08 5.05 20.49
N ARG A 252 7.41 5.09 20.43
CA ARG A 252 8.25 6.18 20.97
C ARG A 252 8.22 7.50 20.20
N GLU A 253 7.41 7.62 19.14
CA GLU A 253 7.15 8.94 18.53
C GLU A 253 6.04 9.71 19.28
N HIS A 254 5.46 9.12 20.33
CA HIS A 254 4.49 9.77 21.24
C HIS A 254 3.28 10.41 20.53
N SER A 255 2.94 9.94 19.33
CA SER A 255 1.74 10.31 18.58
C SER A 255 0.73 9.15 18.62
N PRO A 256 -0.45 9.33 19.24
CA PRO A 256 -1.58 8.42 19.09
C PRO A 256 -1.85 8.00 17.65
N THR A 257 -1.85 8.92 16.67
CA THR A 257 -2.01 8.55 15.26
C THR A 257 -0.97 7.52 14.82
N TYR A 258 0.30 7.73 15.15
CA TYR A 258 1.37 6.79 14.80
C TYR A 258 1.29 5.48 15.58
N GLN A 259 0.84 5.47 16.84
CA GLN A 259 0.58 4.21 17.57
C GLN A 259 -0.37 3.31 16.80
N PHE A 260 -1.51 3.85 16.34
CA PHE A 260 -2.51 3.07 15.61
C PHE A 260 -2.03 2.68 14.20
N LEU A 261 -1.21 3.52 13.57
CA LEU A 261 -0.56 3.22 12.30
C LEU A 261 0.37 2.01 12.43
N VAL A 262 1.27 2.03 13.42
CA VAL A 262 2.23 0.96 13.69
C VAL A 262 1.52 -0.31 14.12
N LEU A 263 0.50 -0.23 14.97
CA LEU A 263 -0.31 -1.39 15.36
C LEU A 263 -0.93 -2.08 14.13
N ARG A 264 -1.48 -1.32 13.18
CA ARG A 264 -2.04 -1.88 11.95
C ARG A 264 -0.97 -2.57 11.12
N LEU A 265 0.18 -1.90 10.94
CA LEU A 265 1.28 -2.40 10.13
C LEU A 265 1.90 -3.66 10.73
N LEU A 266 2.10 -3.69 12.05
CA LEU A 266 2.56 -4.85 12.81
C LEU A 266 1.59 -6.03 12.66
N SER A 267 0.28 -5.78 12.78
CA SER A 267 -0.74 -6.81 12.58
C SER A 267 -0.72 -7.38 11.15
N LYS A 268 -0.49 -6.52 10.14
CA LYS A 268 -0.35 -6.94 8.74
C LYS A 268 0.91 -7.76 8.52
N MET A 269 2.05 -7.32 9.07
CA MET A 269 3.31 -8.05 8.98
C MET A 269 3.20 -9.42 9.65
N ALA A 270 2.62 -9.50 10.85
CA ALA A 270 2.39 -10.76 11.55
C ALA A 270 1.55 -11.76 10.73
N ARG A 271 0.48 -11.30 10.06
CA ARG A 271 -0.31 -12.16 9.17
C ARG A 271 0.45 -12.58 7.92
N LEU A 272 1.24 -11.66 7.35
CA LEU A 272 2.01 -11.91 6.14
C LEU A 272 3.09 -12.99 6.36
N THR A 273 3.71 -12.99 7.53
CA THR A 273 4.85 -13.86 7.86
C THR A 273 4.47 -15.08 8.71
N GLY A 274 3.28 -15.07 9.32
CA GLY A 274 2.89 -16.08 10.31
C GLY A 274 3.64 -15.95 11.65
N ASP A 275 4.25 -14.80 11.91
CA ASP A 275 5.09 -14.58 13.10
C ASP A 275 4.25 -14.34 14.37
N SER A 276 4.34 -15.29 15.30
CA SER A 276 3.63 -15.25 16.59
C SER A 276 4.18 -14.21 17.57
N ASP A 277 5.46 -13.84 17.51
CA ASP A 277 6.05 -12.76 18.30
C ASP A 277 5.51 -11.40 17.85
N LEU A 278 5.50 -11.13 16.53
CA LEU A 278 4.88 -9.92 15.99
C LEU A 278 3.39 -9.83 16.36
N ALA A 279 2.66 -10.95 16.28
CA ALA A 279 1.27 -11.01 16.72
C ALA A 279 1.12 -10.74 18.22
N SER A 280 2.04 -11.23 19.05
CA SER A 280 2.07 -10.97 20.49
C SER A 280 2.29 -9.49 20.80
N ARG A 281 3.25 -8.86 20.13
CA ARG A 281 3.52 -7.41 20.23
C ARG A 281 2.30 -6.59 19.79
N ALA A 282 1.62 -6.98 18.71
CA ALA A 282 0.38 -6.32 18.28
C ALA A 282 -0.69 -6.36 19.39
N ARG A 283 -0.90 -7.53 20.01
CA ARG A 283 -1.83 -7.68 21.13
C ARG A 283 -1.45 -6.81 22.33
N ARG A 284 -0.16 -6.60 22.58
CA ARG A 284 0.31 -5.69 23.64
C ARG A 284 -0.02 -4.23 23.31
N MET A 285 0.32 -3.77 22.10
CA MET A 285 -0.05 -2.43 21.63
C MET A 285 -1.56 -2.19 21.69
N GLU A 286 -2.38 -3.20 21.37
CA GLU A 286 -3.85 -3.13 21.48
C GLU A 286 -4.36 -2.99 22.91
N ARG A 287 -3.62 -3.47 23.92
CA ARG A 287 -3.99 -3.29 25.34
C ARG A 287 -3.72 -1.86 25.82
N SER A 288 -2.71 -1.20 25.27
CA SER A 288 -2.35 0.17 25.62
C SER A 288 -3.13 1.23 24.82
N ALA A 289 -3.67 0.84 23.66
CA ALA A 289 -4.43 1.72 22.77
C ALA A 289 -5.60 2.49 23.42
N PRO A 290 -6.39 1.94 24.37
CA PRO A 290 -7.45 2.69 25.04
C PRO A 290 -6.99 3.95 25.79
N TRP A 291 -5.78 3.93 26.35
CA TRP A 291 -5.20 5.08 27.08
C TRP A 291 -4.88 6.27 26.18
N LEU A 292 -4.95 6.08 24.86
CA LEU A 292 -4.70 7.11 23.86
C LEU A 292 -6.00 7.70 23.29
N LEU A 293 -7.14 7.44 23.95
CA LEU A 293 -8.45 7.92 23.57
C LEU A 293 -9.02 8.84 24.64
N ASN A 294 -9.78 9.85 24.22
CA ASN A 294 -10.63 10.60 25.13
C ASN A 294 -11.93 9.83 25.43
N PRO A 295 -12.75 10.27 26.41
CA PRO A 295 -14.01 9.61 26.75
C PRO A 295 -15.01 9.48 25.58
N SER A 296 -14.92 10.35 24.57
CA SER A 296 -15.74 10.25 23.35
C SER A 296 -15.25 9.17 22.35
N GLY A 297 -14.17 8.46 22.68
CA GLY A 297 -13.57 7.42 21.84
C GLY A 297 -12.81 7.97 20.63
N ARG A 298 -12.35 9.23 20.70
CA ARG A 298 -11.49 9.87 19.68
C ARG A 298 -10.03 9.86 20.15
N LEU A 299 -9.10 9.82 19.21
CA LEU A 299 -7.66 9.92 19.52
C LEU A 299 -7.36 11.21 20.29
N LEU A 300 -6.52 11.09 21.33
CA LEU A 300 -5.89 12.25 21.96
C LEU A 300 -5.02 12.98 20.92
N GLN A 301 -5.05 14.31 20.95
CA GLN A 301 -4.28 15.16 20.02
C GLN A 301 -2.91 15.51 20.61
N LEU A 302 -2.13 14.47 20.92
CA LEU A 302 -0.75 14.62 21.42
C LEU A 302 0.25 14.40 20.28
N GLY A 303 1.30 15.22 20.23
CA GLY A 303 2.30 15.21 19.16
C GLY A 303 1.64 15.41 17.78
N ASP A 304 2.14 14.70 16.77
CA ASP A 304 1.60 14.71 15.40
C ASP A 304 0.34 13.84 15.29
N SER A 305 -0.70 14.16 16.05
CA SER A 305 -1.98 13.46 16.03
C SER A 305 -3.12 14.38 15.62
N TYR A 306 -4.11 13.81 14.94
CA TYR A 306 -5.33 14.49 14.53
C TYR A 306 -6.55 13.74 15.07
N ALA A 307 -7.65 14.46 15.26
CA ALA A 307 -8.86 13.87 15.82
C ALA A 307 -9.50 12.89 14.83
N SER A 308 -9.24 11.60 15.02
CA SER A 308 -9.82 10.52 14.23
C SER A 308 -10.62 9.56 15.11
N ARG A 309 -11.61 8.90 14.50
CA ARG A 309 -12.34 7.80 15.13
C ARG A 309 -11.50 6.53 15.03
N VAL A 310 -11.39 5.79 16.13
CA VAL A 310 -10.69 4.49 16.14
C VAL A 310 -11.63 3.32 15.81
N PRO A 311 -11.07 2.15 15.42
CA PRO A 311 -11.86 0.96 15.13
C PRO A 311 -12.80 0.56 16.29
N PRO A 312 -14.02 0.06 16.01
CA PRO A 312 -15.01 -0.27 17.04
C PRO A 312 -14.48 -1.16 18.17
N ARG A 313 -13.64 -2.15 17.83
CA ARG A 313 -13.02 -3.08 18.80
C ARG A 313 -12.14 -2.41 19.86
N VAL A 314 -11.55 -1.25 19.55
CA VAL A 314 -10.72 -0.50 20.50
C VAL A 314 -11.62 0.39 21.36
N ARG A 315 -12.64 1.00 20.74
CA ARG A 315 -13.64 1.81 21.43
C ARG A 315 -14.40 1.01 22.49
N SER A 316 -14.81 -0.22 22.16
CA SER A 316 -15.51 -1.09 23.12
C SER A 316 -14.66 -1.49 24.32
N ARG A 317 -13.33 -1.60 24.14
CA ARG A 317 -12.39 -1.79 25.26
C ARG A 317 -12.23 -0.52 26.08
N SER A 318 -12.14 0.65 25.43
CA SER A 318 -12.01 1.94 26.11
C SER A 318 -13.16 2.24 27.06
N ALA A 319 -14.38 1.81 26.74
CA ALA A 319 -15.52 1.96 27.65
C ALA A 319 -15.38 1.18 28.96
N ARG A 320 -14.42 0.23 29.06
CA ARG A 320 -14.19 -0.62 30.24
C ARG A 320 -12.99 -0.21 31.07
N VAL A 321 -12.12 0.65 30.53
CA VAL A 321 -10.96 1.20 31.21
C VAL A 321 -11.23 2.69 31.31
N ASP A 322 -11.62 3.19 32.48
CA ASP A 322 -11.86 4.61 32.80
C ASP A 322 -10.60 5.50 32.66
N GLY A 323 -9.67 5.15 31.77
CA GLY A 323 -8.27 5.53 31.82
C GLY A 323 -7.99 7.03 31.63
N ALA A 324 -8.87 7.77 30.97
CA ALA A 324 -8.74 9.22 30.85
C ALA A 324 -9.52 10.01 31.91
N ARG A 325 -10.48 9.39 32.62
CA ARG A 325 -11.25 10.09 33.67
C ARG A 325 -10.37 10.48 34.86
N ALA A 326 -9.34 9.67 35.16
CA ALA A 326 -8.42 9.88 36.27
C ALA A 326 -7.58 11.18 36.22
N PHE A 327 -7.61 11.95 35.13
CA PHE A 327 -6.84 13.19 34.96
C PHE A 327 -7.69 14.45 34.81
N PHE A 328 -9.02 14.31 34.75
CA PHE A 328 -9.95 15.42 34.53
C PHE A 328 -10.98 15.59 35.66
N ASP A 329 -10.88 14.79 36.72
CA ASP A 329 -11.53 14.99 38.01
C ASP A 329 -10.50 15.55 39.02
#